data_AF-A0A8B8F209-F1
#
_entry.id   AF-A0A8B8F209-F1
#
_cell.length_a   1.000
_cell.length_b   1.000
_cell.length_c   1.000
_cell.angle_alpha   90.00
_cell.angle_beta   90.00
_cell.angle_gamma   90.00
#
_symmetry.space_group_name_H-M   'P 1'
#
loop_
_entity.id
_entity.type
_entity.pdbx_description
1 polymer ?
#
loop_
_entity_poly.entity_id
_entity_poly.type
_entity_poly.pdbx_seq_one_letter_code
_entity_poly.pdbx_strand_id
1 'polypeptide(L)'
;MFVQKFKALEEKTNKVTRRSTEKRIKHLQKTLMQKVQEEITDEEDRDILRQHDVKFGPPVIDETCSSRKRKHPKNEREQDTKTKTQNSGEWKNIKGYLNVNDHLKGTDPGKYAPKSSLEQKIDKSISEGDFETAEKLSDYMSTREFGKKIADAIDAKKYSQELEEKKESSKEKKKKKLAWGFEHKQRWETKSAM
;
A
#
# COMPACT_ATOMS: atom_id res chain seq x y z
N MET A 1 5.65 39.37 31.46
CA MET A 1 4.20 39.09 31.69
C MET A 1 3.31 39.35 30.48
N PHE A 2 3.53 40.39 29.67
CA PHE A 2 2.67 40.73 28.52
C PHE A 2 2.64 39.67 27.40
N VAL A 3 3.78 39.09 27.04
CA VAL A 3 3.87 38.05 25.99
C VAL A 3 3.06 36.80 26.34
N GLN A 4 3.07 36.40 27.62
CA GLN A 4 2.29 35.25 28.09
C GLN A 4 0.79 35.55 28.08
N LYS A 5 0.39 36.78 28.46
CA LYS A 5 -1.02 37.21 28.38
C LYS A 5 -1.51 37.29 26.93
N PHE A 6 -0.68 37.74 25.99
CA PHE A 6 -1.01 37.81 24.57
C PHE A 6 -1.17 36.41 23.94
N LYS A 7 -0.22 35.49 24.18
CA LYS A 7 -0.35 34.09 23.74
C LYS A 7 -1.59 33.41 24.32
N ALA A 8 -1.90 33.65 25.60
CA ALA A 8 -3.11 33.11 26.23
C ALA A 8 -4.40 33.68 25.61
N LEU A 9 -4.38 34.92 25.13
CA LEU A 9 -5.50 35.54 24.43
C LEU A 9 -5.68 34.95 23.02
N GLU A 10 -4.58 34.80 22.28
CA GLU A 10 -4.56 34.19 20.94
C GLU A 10 -5.05 32.73 20.95
N GLU A 11 -4.65 31.96 21.96
CA GLU A 11 -5.18 30.60 22.13
C GLU A 11 -6.69 30.58 22.39
N LYS A 12 -7.20 31.53 23.17
CA LYS A 12 -8.64 31.63 23.47
C LYS A 12 -9.43 31.98 22.22
N THR A 13 -8.96 32.93 21.41
CA THR A 13 -9.61 33.30 20.15
C THR A 13 -9.62 32.13 19.18
N ASN A 14 -8.48 31.43 19.02
CA ASN A 14 -8.36 30.27 18.14
C ASN A 14 -9.25 29.09 18.59
N LYS A 15 -9.41 28.86 19.91
CA LYS A 15 -10.32 27.83 20.45
C LYS A 15 -11.78 28.17 20.16
N VAL A 16 -12.18 29.44 20.26
CA VAL A 16 -13.56 29.88 19.98
C VAL A 16 -13.88 29.79 18.49
N THR A 17 -12.99 30.26 17.62
CA THR A 17 -13.18 30.16 16.16
C THR A 17 -13.22 28.71 15.70
N ARG A 18 -12.32 27.85 16.20
CA ARG A 18 -12.31 26.42 15.90
C ARG A 18 -13.58 25.70 16.36
N ARG A 19 -14.08 25.99 17.58
CA ARG A 19 -15.37 25.43 18.03
C ARG A 19 -16.52 25.87 17.13
N SER A 20 -16.50 27.11 16.64
CA SER A 20 -17.50 27.62 15.71
C SER A 20 -17.44 26.90 14.36
N THR A 21 -16.24 26.71 13.80
CA THR A 21 -16.06 26.00 12.52
C THR A 21 -16.41 24.52 12.63
N GLU A 22 -16.01 23.84 13.71
CA GLU A 22 -16.39 22.44 13.97
C GLU A 22 -17.91 22.27 14.09
N LYS A 23 -18.60 23.19 14.77
CA LYS A 23 -20.07 23.20 14.85
C LYS A 23 -20.71 23.40 13.49
N ARG A 24 -20.20 24.35 12.69
CA ARG A 24 -20.68 24.60 11.32
C ARG A 24 -20.47 23.36 10.44
N ILE A 25 -19.31 22.72 10.50
CA ILE A 25 -19.00 21.50 9.74
C ILE A 25 -19.95 20.36 10.14
N LYS A 26 -20.16 20.13 11.44
CA LYS A 26 -21.12 19.12 11.92
C LYS A 26 -22.54 19.40 11.47
N HIS A 27 -22.95 20.67 11.48
CA HIS A 27 -24.26 21.08 10.99
C HIS A 27 -24.40 20.79 9.49
N LEU A 28 -23.41 21.18 8.68
CA LEU A 28 -23.40 20.90 7.23
C LEU A 28 -23.41 19.40 6.94
N GLN A 29 -22.61 18.61 7.65
CA GLN A 29 -22.62 17.14 7.53
C GLN A 29 -24.01 16.58 7.85
N LYS A 30 -24.64 17.03 8.93
CA LYS A 30 -25.99 16.59 9.32
C LYS A 30 -27.03 16.96 8.26
N THR A 31 -27.00 18.19 7.75
CA THR A 31 -27.93 18.66 6.70
C THR A 31 -27.74 17.88 5.40
N LEU A 32 -26.49 17.64 4.98
CA LEU A 32 -26.19 16.83 3.80
C LEU A 32 -26.64 15.38 3.98
N MET A 33 -26.36 14.76 5.13
CA MET A 33 -26.81 13.40 5.43
C MET A 33 -28.33 13.29 5.42
N GLN A 34 -29.03 14.29 5.94
CA GLN A 34 -30.49 14.34 5.90
C GLN A 34 -31.01 14.45 4.46
N LYS A 35 -30.40 15.31 3.63
CA LYS A 35 -30.77 15.44 2.22
C LYS A 35 -30.54 14.14 1.43
N VAL A 36 -29.39 13.50 1.63
CA VAL A 36 -29.11 12.19 1.02
C VAL A 36 -30.11 11.13 1.51
N GLN A 37 -30.55 11.21 2.77
CA GLN A 37 -31.62 10.35 3.26
C GLN A 37 -32.97 10.65 2.61
N GLU A 38 -33.31 11.89 2.29
CA GLU A 38 -34.56 12.21 1.58
C GLU A 38 -34.52 11.79 0.10
N GLU A 39 -33.34 11.82 -0.53
CA GLU A 39 -33.15 11.44 -1.94
C GLU A 39 -33.12 9.91 -2.16
N ILE A 40 -32.61 9.13 -1.20
CA ILE A 40 -32.62 7.66 -1.29
C ILE A 40 -33.99 7.13 -0.85
N THR A 41 -34.91 7.05 -1.80
CA THR A 41 -36.28 6.55 -1.60
C THR A 41 -36.39 5.03 -1.69
N ASP A 42 -35.48 4.40 -2.43
CA ASP A 42 -35.62 3.00 -2.81
C ASP A 42 -35.08 2.06 -1.72
N GLU A 43 -35.85 1.04 -1.37
CA GLU A 43 -35.54 0.11 -0.26
C GLU A 43 -34.30 -0.74 -0.55
N GLU A 44 -34.04 -1.07 -1.81
CA GLU A 44 -32.88 -1.85 -2.26
C GLU A 44 -31.56 -1.08 -2.03
N ASP A 45 -31.54 0.23 -2.33
CA ASP A 45 -30.38 1.09 -2.13
C ASP A 45 -30.02 1.22 -0.65
N ARG A 46 -31.02 1.23 0.25
CA ARG A 46 -30.81 1.22 1.69
C ARG A 46 -30.16 -0.07 2.18
N ASP A 47 -30.54 -1.20 1.60
CA ASP A 47 -30.00 -2.50 1.98
C ASP A 47 -28.57 -2.70 1.47
N ILE A 48 -28.26 -2.21 0.26
CA ILE A 48 -26.87 -2.18 -0.26
C ILE A 48 -25.98 -1.34 0.68
N LEU A 49 -26.44 -0.17 1.11
CA LEU A 49 -25.69 0.70 2.03
C LEU A 49 -25.47 0.06 3.41
N ARG A 50 -26.45 -0.70 3.92
CA ARG A 50 -26.32 -1.48 5.16
C ARG A 50 -25.32 -2.62 5.06
N GLN A 51 -25.25 -3.30 3.91
CA GLN A 51 -24.27 -4.38 3.68
C GLN A 51 -22.83 -3.88 3.67
N HIS A 52 -22.62 -2.61 3.29
CA HIS A 52 -21.31 -1.96 3.22
C HIS A 52 -20.97 -1.09 4.46
N ASP A 53 -21.61 -1.36 5.62
CA ASP A 53 -21.37 -0.69 6.91
C ASP A 53 -21.65 0.84 6.94
N VAL A 54 -22.45 1.36 6.01
CA VAL A 54 -22.89 2.76 6.04
C VAL A 54 -24.22 2.86 6.79
N LYS A 55 -24.15 3.25 8.08
CA LYS A 55 -25.33 3.36 8.96
C LYS A 55 -26.21 4.55 8.56
N PHE A 56 -27.35 4.29 7.93
CA PHE A 56 -28.40 5.28 7.64
C PHE A 56 -29.61 5.13 8.58
N GLY A 57 -30.05 6.25 9.19
CA GLY A 57 -31.35 6.39 9.86
C GLY A 57 -31.54 5.68 11.22
N PRO A 58 -32.62 6.01 11.97
CA PRO A 58 -33.06 5.22 13.13
C PRO A 58 -33.57 3.84 12.67
N PRO A 59 -33.46 2.80 13.51
CA PRO A 59 -33.86 1.45 13.14
C PRO A 59 -35.35 1.41 12.79
N VAL A 60 -35.67 0.81 11.64
CA VAL A 60 -37.05 0.43 11.31
C VAL A 60 -37.46 -0.63 12.35
N ILE A 61 -38.51 -0.32 13.12
CA ILE A 61 -39.06 -1.20 14.14
C ILE A 61 -40.09 -2.09 13.44
N ASP A 62 -39.64 -3.19 12.87
CA ASP A 62 -40.55 -4.23 12.39
C ASP A 62 -40.96 -5.10 13.59
N GLU A 63 -42.17 -4.88 14.12
CA GLU A 63 -42.81 -5.63 15.23
C GLU A 63 -43.02 -7.13 14.96
N THR A 64 -42.47 -7.69 13.88
CA THR A 64 -42.54 -9.12 13.53
C THR A 64 -41.19 -9.84 13.56
N CYS A 65 -40.06 -9.14 13.75
CA CYS A 65 -38.75 -9.79 13.84
C CYS A 65 -38.21 -9.81 15.27
N SER A 66 -38.72 -10.77 16.03
CA SER A 66 -38.10 -11.31 17.25
C SER A 66 -36.58 -11.36 17.11
N SER A 67 -35.87 -10.88 18.13
CA SER A 67 -34.42 -10.80 18.25
C SER A 67 -33.73 -12.15 17.99
N ARG A 68 -33.58 -12.53 16.73
CA ARG A 68 -32.62 -13.54 16.33
C ARG A 68 -31.29 -12.83 16.23
N LYS A 69 -30.41 -13.06 17.20
CA LYS A 69 -28.97 -13.05 16.94
C LYS A 69 -28.76 -13.91 15.70
N ARG A 70 -28.66 -13.28 14.52
CA ARG A 70 -28.27 -13.95 13.30
C ARG A 70 -26.83 -14.39 13.53
N LYS A 71 -26.65 -15.64 13.99
CA LYS A 71 -25.41 -16.38 13.73
C LYS A 71 -25.28 -16.34 12.22
N HIS A 72 -24.31 -15.57 11.73
CA HIS A 72 -23.87 -15.71 10.36
C HIS A 72 -23.59 -17.20 10.14
N PRO A 73 -24.15 -17.85 9.11
CA PRO A 73 -23.57 -19.11 8.66
C PRO A 73 -22.10 -18.80 8.38
N LYS A 74 -21.20 -19.56 9.00
CA LYS A 74 -19.76 -19.50 8.72
C LYS A 74 -19.60 -19.81 7.25
N ASN A 75 -19.57 -18.75 6.46
CA ASN A 75 -19.21 -18.80 5.06
C ASN A 75 -17.74 -19.23 5.05
N GLU A 76 -17.38 -20.14 4.14
CA GLU A 76 -16.03 -20.69 3.97
C GLU A 76 -14.95 -19.59 3.71
N ARG A 77 -15.39 -18.35 3.55
CA ARG A 77 -14.62 -17.10 3.46
C ARG A 77 -13.75 -16.76 4.69
N GLU A 78 -13.96 -17.39 5.85
CA GLU A 78 -13.08 -17.17 7.01
C GLU A 78 -11.66 -17.73 6.82
N GLN A 79 -11.46 -18.70 5.92
CA GLN A 79 -10.11 -19.19 5.60
C GLN A 79 -9.29 -18.19 4.76
N ASP A 80 -9.93 -17.30 4.01
CA ASP A 80 -9.26 -16.27 3.19
C ASP A 80 -8.75 -15.06 3.99
N THR A 81 -9.29 -14.84 5.19
CA THR A 81 -8.91 -13.65 5.99
C THR A 81 -7.57 -13.83 6.71
N LYS A 82 -7.22 -15.07 7.07
CA LYS A 82 -5.91 -15.40 7.65
C LYS A 82 -4.79 -15.36 6.62
N THR A 83 -5.03 -15.83 5.39
CA THR A 83 -4.08 -15.73 4.27
C THR A 83 -3.90 -14.29 3.79
N LYS A 84 -4.96 -13.48 3.73
CA LYS A 84 -4.86 -12.04 3.37
C LYS A 84 -3.97 -11.24 4.31
N THR A 85 -4.01 -11.54 5.62
CA THR A 85 -3.24 -10.76 6.61
C THR A 85 -1.73 -11.03 6.50
N GLN A 86 -1.33 -12.29 6.31
CA GLN A 86 0.07 -12.69 6.06
C GLN A 86 0.57 -12.17 4.71
N ASN A 87 -0.22 -12.35 3.65
CA ASN A 87 0.09 -11.83 2.31
C ASN A 87 0.27 -10.31 2.29
N SER A 88 -0.42 -9.57 3.18
CA SER A 88 -0.30 -8.10 3.23
C SER A 88 1.10 -7.63 3.63
N GLY A 89 1.81 -8.38 4.50
CA GLY A 89 3.17 -8.05 4.94
C GLY A 89 4.20 -8.35 3.87
N GLU A 90 4.12 -9.54 3.26
CA GLU A 90 4.98 -9.94 2.15
C GLU A 90 4.81 -9.02 0.95
N TRP A 91 3.56 -8.66 0.61
CA TRP A 91 3.27 -7.72 -0.46
C TRP A 91 3.84 -6.32 -0.20
N LYS A 92 3.73 -5.80 1.04
CA LYS A 92 4.34 -4.51 1.42
C LYS A 92 5.86 -4.52 1.22
N ASN A 93 6.51 -5.64 1.51
CA ASN A 93 7.96 -5.78 1.35
C ASN A 93 8.39 -5.86 -0.12
N ILE A 94 7.57 -6.46 -1.00
CA ILE A 94 7.88 -6.60 -2.43
C ILE A 94 7.54 -5.32 -3.21
N LYS A 95 6.50 -4.58 -2.78
CA LYS A 95 6.00 -3.39 -3.48
C LYS A 95 7.09 -2.33 -3.76
N GLY A 96 8.07 -2.19 -2.86
CA GLY A 96 9.19 -1.26 -3.04
C GLY A 96 10.15 -1.64 -4.17
N TYR A 97 10.16 -2.91 -4.61
CA TYR A 97 11.07 -3.44 -5.62
C TYR A 97 10.45 -3.52 -7.04
N LEU A 98 9.14 -3.33 -7.18
CA LEU A 98 8.42 -3.48 -8.46
C LEU A 98 8.96 -2.61 -9.61
N ASN A 99 9.36 -1.37 -9.31
CA ASN A 99 9.76 -0.40 -10.33
C ASN A 99 11.26 -0.04 -10.24
N VAL A 100 12.03 -0.73 -9.39
CA VAL A 100 13.45 -0.38 -9.15
C VAL A 100 14.25 -0.49 -10.44
N ASN A 101 13.96 -1.47 -11.30
CA ASN A 101 14.72 -1.74 -12.52
C ASN A 101 14.11 -1.11 -13.79
N ASP A 102 13.04 -0.32 -13.69
CA ASP A 102 12.39 0.23 -14.89
C ASP A 102 13.30 1.18 -15.67
N HIS A 103 14.22 1.87 -14.99
CA HIS A 103 15.22 2.74 -15.62
C HIS A 103 16.32 1.98 -16.39
N LEU A 104 16.47 0.66 -16.16
CA LEU A 104 17.40 -0.20 -16.91
C LEU A 104 16.77 -0.73 -18.20
N LYS A 105 15.44 -0.62 -18.34
CA LYS A 105 14.78 -0.93 -19.59
C LYS A 105 15.16 0.17 -20.57
N GLY A 106 15.78 -0.23 -21.69
CA GLY A 106 16.12 0.69 -22.77
C GLY A 106 14.86 1.36 -23.32
N THR A 107 15.04 2.31 -24.25
CA THR A 107 13.92 2.94 -24.94
C THR A 107 13.08 1.86 -25.63
N ASP A 108 11.79 1.82 -25.31
CA ASP A 108 10.85 0.93 -25.97
C ASP A 108 10.83 1.24 -27.47
N PRO A 109 11.13 0.27 -28.35
CA PRO A 109 11.03 0.45 -29.81
C PRO A 109 9.61 0.80 -30.27
N GLY A 110 8.62 0.71 -29.39
CA GLY A 110 7.25 1.19 -29.61
C GLY A 110 6.64 0.48 -30.82
N LYS A 111 6.13 1.26 -31.78
CA LYS A 111 5.46 0.71 -32.97
C LYS A 111 6.38 -0.07 -33.91
N TYR A 112 7.70 0.08 -33.79
CA TYR A 112 8.68 -0.61 -34.62
C TYR A 112 9.07 -1.98 -34.07
N ALA A 113 8.67 -2.30 -32.84
CA ALA A 113 8.89 -3.61 -32.26
C ALA A 113 8.07 -4.67 -33.02
N PRO A 114 8.63 -5.87 -33.28
CA PRO A 114 7.83 -6.98 -33.78
C PRO A 114 6.76 -7.33 -32.74
N LYS A 115 5.49 -7.30 -33.15
CA LYS A 115 4.36 -7.61 -32.27
C LYS A 115 4.46 -9.03 -31.72
N SER A 116 4.18 -9.18 -30.43
CA SER A 116 4.06 -10.49 -29.78
C SER A 116 2.93 -11.30 -30.41
N SER A 117 3.01 -12.62 -30.34
CA SER A 117 1.95 -13.51 -30.85
C SER A 117 0.59 -13.27 -30.15
N LEU A 118 0.60 -12.81 -28.90
CA LEU A 118 -0.61 -12.48 -28.15
C LEU A 118 -1.22 -11.16 -28.63
N GLU A 119 -0.39 -10.15 -28.90
CA GLU A 119 -0.82 -8.86 -29.48
C GLU A 119 -1.43 -9.07 -30.87
N GLN A 120 -0.82 -9.92 -31.70
CA GLN A 120 -1.36 -10.27 -33.02
C GLN A 120 -2.74 -10.94 -32.92
N LYS A 121 -2.97 -11.76 -31.89
CA LYS A 121 -4.28 -12.39 -31.65
C LYS A 121 -5.31 -11.35 -31.20
N ILE A 122 -4.93 -10.42 -30.33
CA ILE A 122 -5.80 -9.31 -29.90
C ILE A 122 -6.19 -8.47 -31.12
N ASP A 123 -5.23 -8.06 -31.95
CA ASP A 123 -5.48 -7.30 -33.18
C ASP A 123 -6.42 -8.05 -34.14
N LYS A 124 -6.24 -9.37 -34.26
CA LYS A 124 -7.09 -10.22 -35.09
C LYS A 124 -8.53 -10.24 -34.56
N SER A 125 -8.75 -10.49 -33.28
CA SER A 125 -10.08 -10.46 -32.65
C SER A 125 -10.76 -9.09 -32.84
N ILE A 126 -10.01 -7.99 -32.70
CA ILE A 126 -10.53 -6.63 -32.93
C ILE A 126 -10.95 -6.45 -34.40
N SER A 127 -10.12 -6.92 -35.35
CA SER A 127 -10.44 -6.82 -36.79
C SER A 127 -11.66 -7.64 -37.20
N GLU A 128 -11.91 -8.76 -36.50
CA GLU A 128 -13.07 -9.64 -36.71
C GLU A 128 -14.33 -9.13 -35.98
N GLY A 129 -14.20 -8.11 -35.12
CA GLY A 129 -15.30 -7.51 -34.35
C GLY A 129 -15.68 -8.29 -33.09
N ASP A 130 -14.89 -9.29 -32.69
CA ASP A 130 -15.09 -10.06 -31.47
C ASP A 130 -14.39 -9.39 -30.28
N PHE A 131 -15.06 -8.40 -29.70
CA PHE A 131 -14.52 -7.62 -28.60
C PHE A 131 -14.43 -8.41 -27.29
N GLU A 132 -15.31 -9.40 -27.09
CA GLU A 132 -15.34 -10.19 -25.86
C GLU A 132 -14.07 -11.05 -25.74
N THR A 133 -13.62 -11.65 -26.84
CA THR A 133 -12.37 -12.41 -26.83
C THR A 133 -11.14 -11.49 -26.76
N ALA A 134 -11.18 -10.33 -27.41
CA ALA A 134 -10.11 -9.33 -27.31
C ALA A 134 -9.90 -8.85 -25.86
N GLU A 135 -10.97 -8.59 -25.12
CA GLU A 135 -10.93 -8.18 -23.71
C GLU A 135 -10.29 -9.28 -22.84
N LYS A 136 -10.75 -10.53 -22.97
CA LYS A 136 -10.18 -11.68 -22.24
C LYS A 136 -8.69 -11.86 -22.51
N LEU A 137 -8.25 -11.68 -23.76
CA LEU A 137 -6.84 -11.76 -24.14
C LEU A 137 -6.03 -10.60 -23.56
N SER A 138 -6.60 -9.40 -23.50
CA SER A 138 -5.98 -8.22 -22.87
C SER A 138 -5.80 -8.40 -21.36
N ASP A 139 -6.82 -8.87 -20.66
CA ASP A 139 -6.73 -9.15 -19.22
C ASP A 139 -5.69 -10.22 -18.91
N TYR A 140 -5.63 -11.27 -19.74
CA TYR A 140 -4.61 -12.29 -19.66
C TYR A 140 -3.20 -11.72 -19.88
N MET A 141 -3.03 -10.84 -20.88
CA MET A 141 -1.76 -10.16 -21.16
C MET A 141 -1.32 -9.30 -19.96
N SER A 142 -2.22 -8.49 -19.42
CA SER A 142 -1.98 -7.65 -18.24
C SER A 142 -1.57 -8.48 -17.02
N THR A 143 -2.29 -9.57 -16.75
CA THR A 143 -1.98 -10.48 -15.64
C THR A 143 -0.60 -11.12 -15.78
N ARG A 144 -0.25 -11.55 -17.00
CA ARG A 144 1.06 -12.15 -17.31
C ARG A 144 2.20 -11.13 -17.13
N GLU A 145 2.04 -9.92 -17.64
CA GLU A 145 3.05 -8.86 -17.49
C GLU A 145 3.24 -8.44 -16.04
N PHE A 146 2.15 -8.35 -15.29
CA PHE A 146 2.19 -8.09 -13.86
C PHE A 146 2.89 -9.21 -13.09
N GLY A 147 2.63 -10.48 -13.43
CA GLY A 147 3.34 -11.63 -12.88
C GLY A 147 4.84 -11.56 -13.11
N LYS A 148 5.28 -11.14 -14.30
CA LYS A 148 6.71 -10.91 -14.59
C LYS A 148 7.30 -9.82 -13.71
N LYS A 149 6.61 -8.69 -13.53
CA LYS A 149 7.05 -7.61 -12.62
C LYS A 149 7.22 -8.09 -11.18
N ILE A 150 6.33 -8.97 -10.71
CA ILE A 150 6.43 -9.56 -9.37
C ILE A 150 7.66 -10.47 -9.27
N ALA A 151 7.91 -11.31 -10.27
CA ALA A 151 9.09 -12.18 -10.29
C ALA A 151 10.39 -11.36 -10.27
N ASP A 152 10.49 -10.34 -11.14
CA ASP A 152 11.63 -9.42 -11.20
C ASP A 152 11.85 -8.71 -9.83
N ALA A 153 10.77 -8.30 -9.17
CA ALA A 153 10.82 -7.66 -7.84
C ALA A 153 11.31 -8.61 -6.73
N ILE A 154 10.91 -9.88 -6.78
CA ILE A 154 11.37 -10.91 -5.83
C ILE A 154 12.88 -11.14 -6.02
N ASP A 155 13.35 -11.21 -7.26
CA ASP A 155 14.77 -11.41 -7.55
C ASP A 155 15.62 -10.19 -7.14
N ALA A 156 15.12 -8.98 -7.40
CA ALA A 156 15.77 -7.75 -6.93
C ALA A 156 15.88 -7.69 -5.40
N LYS A 157 14.84 -8.14 -4.68
CA LYS A 157 14.86 -8.24 -3.22
C LYS A 157 15.93 -9.24 -2.73
N LYS A 158 15.98 -10.44 -3.31
CA LYS A 158 16.99 -11.45 -2.96
C LYS A 158 18.40 -10.92 -3.17
N TYR A 159 18.64 -10.28 -4.31
CA TYR A 159 19.93 -9.66 -4.62
C TYR A 159 20.34 -8.59 -3.61
N SER A 160 19.39 -7.74 -3.18
CA SER A 160 19.66 -6.72 -2.16
C SER A 160 20.04 -7.34 -0.81
N GLN A 161 19.42 -8.46 -0.42
CA GLN A 161 19.75 -9.15 0.82
C GLN A 161 21.16 -9.78 0.75
N GLU A 162 21.46 -10.49 -0.34
CA GLU A 162 22.77 -11.09 -0.56
C GLU A 162 23.89 -10.03 -0.59
N LEU A 163 23.61 -8.85 -1.18
CA LEU A 163 24.54 -7.73 -1.21
C LEU A 163 24.87 -7.21 0.20
N GLU A 164 23.87 -7.08 1.08
CA GLU A 164 24.10 -6.64 2.46
C GLU A 164 24.86 -7.70 3.27
N GLU A 165 24.52 -8.98 3.16
CA GLU A 165 25.25 -10.08 3.82
C GLU A 165 26.73 -10.13 3.37
N LYS A 166 26.98 -9.93 2.08
CA LYS A 166 28.34 -9.85 1.53
C LYS A 166 29.10 -8.62 2.05
N LYS A 167 28.43 -7.48 2.20
CA LYS A 167 29.02 -6.27 2.81
C LYS A 167 29.33 -6.51 4.29
N GLU A 168 28.44 -7.15 5.04
CA GLU A 168 28.62 -7.46 6.46
C GLU A 168 29.78 -8.42 6.69
N SER A 169 29.82 -9.54 5.97
CA SER A 169 30.93 -10.50 6.03
C SER A 169 32.26 -9.88 5.59
N SER A 170 32.26 -8.98 4.58
CA SER A 170 33.45 -8.22 4.20
C SER A 170 33.89 -7.25 5.30
N LYS A 171 32.96 -6.54 5.94
CA LYS A 171 33.24 -5.66 7.10
C LYS A 171 33.83 -6.46 8.26
N GLU A 172 33.29 -7.65 8.55
CA GLU A 172 33.81 -8.54 9.60
C GLU A 172 35.23 -9.03 9.27
N LYS A 173 35.48 -9.46 8.03
CA LYS A 173 36.81 -9.83 7.53
C LYS A 173 37.80 -8.67 7.61
N LYS A 174 37.37 -7.44 7.31
CA LYS A 174 38.20 -6.23 7.45
C LYS A 174 38.52 -5.92 8.91
N LYS A 175 37.54 -6.02 9.83
CA LYS A 175 37.76 -5.84 11.28
C LYS A 175 38.81 -6.81 11.83
N LYS A 176 38.81 -8.08 11.39
CA LYS A 176 39.79 -9.10 11.80
C LYS A 176 41.22 -8.84 11.31
N LYS A 177 41.41 -8.00 10.28
CA LYS A 177 42.73 -7.70 9.68
C LYS A 177 43.43 -6.45 10.23
N LEU A 178 42.93 -5.81 11.30
CA LEU A 178 43.64 -4.70 11.95
C LEU A 178 44.65 -5.22 12.99
N ALA A 179 45.79 -5.72 12.51
CA ALA A 179 46.99 -5.96 13.34
C ALA A 179 48.12 -4.98 13.01
N TRP A 180 47.81 -3.87 12.32
CA TRP A 180 48.78 -2.81 11.98
C TRP A 180 48.71 -1.64 12.98
N GLY A 181 48.49 -1.94 14.26
CA GLY A 181 48.86 -0.98 15.29
C GLY A 181 50.35 -0.73 15.18
N PHE A 182 50.74 0.50 14.85
CA PHE A 182 52.10 0.98 14.94
C PHE A 182 52.55 0.73 16.39
N GLU A 183 53.43 -0.26 16.61
CA GLU A 183 54.20 -0.39 17.86
C GLU A 183 55.13 0.82 17.96
N HIS A 184 54.57 1.98 18.34
CA HIS A 184 55.37 3.13 18.71
C HIS A 184 56.11 2.70 19.96
N LYS A 185 57.45 2.69 19.89
CA LYS A 185 58.34 2.75 21.05
C LYS A 185 58.68 1.41 21.74
N GLN A 186 59.38 0.49 21.05
CA GLN A 186 60.34 -0.44 21.71
C GLN A 186 61.65 -0.65 20.93
N ARG A 187 61.85 -0.03 19.77
CA ARG A 187 62.99 -0.30 18.87
C ARG A 187 64.24 0.58 19.07
N TRP A 188 64.16 1.63 19.89
CA TRP A 188 65.31 2.50 20.21
C TRP A 188 65.84 2.28 21.64
N GLU A 189 65.12 1.56 22.50
CA GLU A 189 65.59 1.23 23.86
C GLU A 189 66.57 0.04 23.86
N THR A 190 66.57 -0.80 22.83
CA THR A 190 67.49 -1.95 22.73
C THR A 190 68.83 -1.62 22.07
N LYS A 191 69.05 -0.39 21.59
CA LYS A 191 70.30 0.03 20.91
C LYS A 191 71.19 0.94 21.77
N SER A 192 70.92 1.04 23.08
CA SER A 192 71.73 1.81 24.04
C SER A 192 72.39 0.96 25.13
N ALA A 193 72.33 -0.37 25.06
CA ALA A 193 73.10 -1.25 25.94
C ALA A 193 74.42 -1.63 25.25
N MET A 194 75.33 -0.67 25.13
CA MET A 194 76.77 -0.86 24.93
C MET A 194 77.51 0.07 25.87
#